data_AF-A0A918U4E4-F1
#
_entry.id   AF-A0A918U4E4-F1
#
_cell.length_a   1.000
_cell.length_b   1.000
_cell.length_c   1.000
_cell.angle_alpha   90.00
_cell.angle_beta   90.00
_cell.angle_gamma   90.00
#
_symmetry.space_group_name_H-M   'P 1'
#
loop_
_entity.id
_entity.type
_entity.pdbx_description
1 polymer ?
#
loop_
_entity_poly.entity_id
_entity_poly.type
_entity_poly.pdbx_seq_one_letter_code
_entity_poly.pdbx_strand_id
1 'polypeptide(L)' 'MKDGRVVAQGGPRDTVDEALVKDVYALDADILSAPGDGSPVVVPRARRAAARQP' A
#
# COMPACT_ATOMS: atom_id res chain seq x y z
N MET A 1 1.71 12.37 -1.58
CA MET A 1 0.98 13.61 -1.22
C MET A 1 -0.50 13.30 -1.21
N LYS A 2 -1.29 13.96 -0.35
CA LYS A 2 -2.75 13.86 -0.29
C LYS A 2 -3.30 15.24 0.04
N ASP A 3 -4.31 15.71 -0.70
CA ASP A 3 -4.93 17.04 -0.52
C ASP A 3 -3.92 18.20 -0.50
N GLY A 4 -2.88 18.12 -1.34
CA GLY A 4 -1.81 19.12 -1.41
C GLY A 4 -0.79 19.07 -0.26
N ARG A 5 -0.90 18.11 0.66
CA ARG A 5 0.02 17.92 1.79
C ARG A 5 1.00 16.77 1.56
N VAL A 6 2.24 16.97 1.98
CA VAL A 6 3.24 15.89 2.10
C VAL A 6 2.85 15.00 3.28
N VAL A 7 2.53 13.75 2.98
CA VAL A 7 2.09 12.74 3.96
C VAL A 7 3.24 11.88 4.47
N ALA A 8 4.25 11.63 3.64
CA ALA A 8 5.49 10.99 4.02
C ALA A 8 6.62 11.49 3.11
N GLN A 9 7.85 11.54 3.63
CA GLN A 9 9.05 11.97 2.92
C GLN A 9 10.26 11.21 3.45
N GLY A 10 11.10 10.69 2.56
CA GLY A 10 12.24 9.84 2.90
C GLY A 10 12.44 8.74 1.87
N GLY A 11 13.24 7.73 2.23
CA GLY A 11 13.41 6.54 1.40
C GLY A 11 12.13 5.71 1.31
N PRO A 12 11.89 4.97 0.21
CA PRO A 12 10.71 4.11 0.09
C PRO A 12 10.59 3.11 1.25
N ARG A 13 11.72 2.57 1.72
CA ARG A 13 11.77 1.59 2.82
C ARG A 13 11.37 2.18 4.18
N ASP A 14 11.51 3.49 4.34
CA ASP A 14 11.22 4.18 5.60
C ASP A 14 9.81 4.78 5.61
N THR A 15 9.19 4.90 4.43
CA THR A 15 7.94 5.66 4.24
C THR A 15 6.77 4.84 3.76
N VAL A 16 7.00 3.78 2.97
CA VAL A 16 5.93 2.97 2.39
C VAL A 16 5.50 1.90 3.40
N ASP A 17 4.34 2.11 4.02
CA ASP A 17 3.66 1.14 4.87
C ASP A 17 2.17 0.98 4.48
N GLU A 18 1.47 0.05 5.13
CA GLU A 18 0.06 -0.23 4.87
C GLU A 18 -0.84 0.98 5.14
N ALA A 19 -0.51 1.77 6.16
CA ALA A 19 -1.29 2.93 6.57
C ALA A 19 -1.21 4.05 5.51
N LEU A 20 -0.02 4.33 4.99
CA LEU A 20 0.20 5.30 3.93
C LEU A 20 -0.47 4.86 2.63
N VAL A 21 -0.35 3.58 2.25
CA VAL A 21 -1.00 3.06 1.05
C VAL A 21 -2.52 3.18 1.13
N LYS A 22 -3.09 2.85 2.30
CA LYS A 22 -4.52 3.03 2.55
C LYS A 22 -4.94 4.49 2.52
N ASP A 23 -4.17 5.38 3.12
CA ASP A 23 -4.53 6.80 3.20
C ASP A 23 -4.46 7.49 1.83
N VAL A 24 -3.40 7.23 1.06
CA VAL A 24 -3.14 7.90 -0.22
C VAL A 24 -3.89 7.27 -1.40
N TYR A 25 -4.00 5.93 -1.43
CA TYR A 25 -4.58 5.20 -2.56
C TYR A 25 -5.95 4.58 -2.26
N ALA A 26 -6.47 4.73 -1.04
CA ALA A 26 -7.69 4.06 -0.60
C ALA A 26 -7.65 2.53 -0.84
N LEU A 27 -6.44 1.94 -0.73
CA LEU A 27 -6.17 0.56 -1.04
C LEU A 27 -5.78 -0.22 0.21
N ASP A 28 -6.50 -1.31 0.49
CA ASP A 28 -6.07 -2.31 1.45
C ASP A 28 -5.00 -3.20 0.78
N ALA A 29 -3.77 -3.16 1.27
CA ALA A 29 -2.64 -3.93 0.75
C ALA A 29 -1.74 -4.40 1.89
N ASP A 30 -0.99 -5.48 1.63
CA ASP A 30 0.13 -5.91 2.47
C ASP A 30 1.42 -5.36 1.88
N ILE A 31 2.39 -5.02 2.74
CA ILE A 31 3.71 -4.50 2.33
C ILE A 31 4.77 -5.54 2.68
N LEU A 32 5.45 -6.05 1.65
CA LEU A 32 6.50 -7.05 1.77
C LEU A 32 7.86 -6.47 1.40
N SER A 33 8.94 -7.06 1.90
CA SER A 33 10.29 -6.70 1.46
C SER A 33 10.73 -7.54 0.27
N ALA A 34 11.20 -6.91 -0.80
CA ALA A 34 11.79 -7.63 -1.93
C ALA A 34 13.06 -8.38 -1.50
N PRO A 35 13.30 -9.60 -2.03
CA PRO A 35 14.40 -10.44 -1.57
C PRO A 35 15.78 -10.00 -2.08
N GLY A 36 15.87 -9.26 -3.19
CA GLY A 36 17.15 -8.88 -3.79
C GLY A 36 17.75 -7.63 -3.15
N ASP A 37 17.00 -6.54 -3.19
CA ASP A 37 17.24 -5.34 -2.43
C ASP A 37 15.97 -5.19 -1.58
N GLY A 38 15.96 -4.91 -0.29
CA GLY A 38 14.72 -4.85 0.51
C GLY A 38 13.67 -3.77 0.14
N SER A 39 13.48 -3.39 -1.13
CA SER A 39 12.44 -2.44 -1.57
C SER A 39 11.03 -2.94 -1.20
N PRO A 40 10.12 -2.02 -0.84
CA PRO A 40 8.75 -2.39 -0.52
C PRO A 40 8.00 -2.88 -1.76
N VAL A 41 7.34 -4.03 -1.63
CA VAL A 41 6.43 -4.61 -2.62
C VAL A 41 5.01 -4.50 -2.08
N VAL A 42 4.17 -3.74 -2.78
CA VAL A 42 2.76 -3.56 -2.42
C VAL A 42 1.93 -4.67 -3.04
N VAL A 43 1.27 -5.47 -2.21
CA VAL A 43 0.38 -6.57 -2.65
C VAL A 43 -1.07 -6.22 -2.30
N PRO A 44 -1.90 -5.85 -3.28
CA PRO A 44 -3.32 -5.58 -3.04
C PRO A 44 -4.02 -6.77 -2.41
N ARG A 45 -4.73 -6.55 -1.30
CA ARG A 45 -5.58 -7.58 -0.71
C ARG A 45 -6.78 -7.76 -1.62
N ALA A 46 -6.94 -8.95 -2.19
CA ALA A 46 -8.12 -9.26 -2.97
C ALA A 46 -9.36 -9.14 -2.09
N ARG A 47 -10.14 -8.06 -2.27
CA ARG A 47 -11.50 -8.02 -1.77
C ARG A 47 -12.26 -9.04 -2.59
N ARG A 48 -12.61 -10.17 -1.97
CA ARG A 48 -13.56 -11.12 -2.54
C ARG A 48 -14.82 -10.30 -2.82
N ALA A 49 -15.02 -9.85 -4.06
CA ALA A 49 -16.28 -9.28 -4.47
C ALA A 49 -17.29 -10.35 -4.08
N ALA A 50 -18.24 -10.01 -3.20
CA ALA A 50 -19.27 -10.94 -2.77
C ALA A 50 -19.76 -11.63 -4.04
N ALA A 51 -19.54 -12.95 -4.12
CA ALA A 51 -20.04 -13.71 -5.25
C ALA A 51 -21.51 -13.32 -5.36
N ARG A 52 -21.92 -12.73 -6.49
CA ARG A 52 -23.34 -12.66 -6.82
C ARG A 52 -23.77 -14.11 -6.93
N GLN A 53 -24.30 -14.62 -5.82
CA GLN A 53 -24.98 -15.90 -5.78
C GLN A 53 -26.21 -15.72 -6.68
N PRO A 54 -26.34 -16.53 -7.75
CA PRO A 54 -27.59 -16.61 -8.50
C PRO A 54 -28.72 -17.16 -7.62
#